data_AF-A0A3P8NW91-F1
#
_entry.id   AF-A0A3P8NW91-F1
#
_cell.length_a   1.000
_cell.length_b   1.000
_cell.length_c   1.000
_cell.angle_alpha   90.00
_cell.angle_beta   90.00
_cell.angle_gamma   90.00
#
_symmetry.space_group_name_H-M   'P 1'
#
loop_
_entity.id
_entity.type
_entity.pdbx_description
1 polymer ?
#
loop_
_entity_poly.entity_id
_entity_poly.type
_entity_poly.pdbx_seq_one_letter_code
_entity_poly.pdbx_strand_id
1 'polypeptide(L)'
;MSFLEKPAPGSLLLDDTVPLTAMIEASQNLQSHTEYIIRVQRGVSLDNSWQPVDKNMNPFLCPPLQVCGITLPLPPKKLIGNMDREFIAERQRGLQTYLDTITQHPLLCSSLPVKKFLDPNNYSANYTEIALQQVSMFFRSDPKWEVLEPLRDMGWRIRKKYFLVKNKEQTKERYLLSWVSKTERIPTPLPRQIPYLCPLLFSSTSESSALLIRPFSEKGSLRDHICKVKPRESYLKKYCNPKKSQGLELPHIKLYGRQILEGLKLLHDAGIFFGHLHTSNVLVDDGVCRLMDVENGMLGVPSALRPAFTQFRKINTTESIDVFCFGHLLYEMTYGRPPDSVPIEQYPPAPSTAVGSVLQSILSTEACKSGMPTVSALMQTPLFSDVQLQRSEKLQIKVPGRLKEALKAAKESLEKRLLEEQRLLHQHRRLTRAQSHHCSEEEKKKRKILARKVSTHEQGFFVPSSGSGASSPPTCPSSPTPPSTTGTSVRLSLQLLCRAPL
;
A
#
# COMPACT_ATOMS: atom_id res chain seq x y z
N MET A 1 -35.40 8.73 9.20
CA MET A 1 -34.26 7.95 8.68
C MET A 1 -33.51 8.83 7.70
N SER A 2 -32.33 9.34 8.08
CA SER A 2 -31.53 10.20 7.22
C SER A 2 -30.89 9.36 6.13
N PHE A 3 -31.29 9.58 4.87
CA PHE A 3 -30.54 9.11 3.72
C PHE A 3 -29.14 9.72 3.80
N LEU A 4 -28.12 8.90 4.06
CA LEU A 4 -26.74 9.31 3.82
C LEU A 4 -26.63 9.59 2.32
N GLU A 5 -26.55 10.87 1.96
CA GLU A 5 -26.13 11.28 0.62
C GLU A 5 -24.83 10.57 0.29
N LYS A 6 -24.79 9.88 -0.86
CA LYS A 6 -23.54 9.35 -1.38
C LYS A 6 -22.61 10.54 -1.62
N PRO A 7 -21.40 10.55 -1.05
CA PRO A 7 -20.40 11.56 -1.35
C PRO A 7 -20.22 11.68 -2.87
N ALA A 8 -20.11 12.92 -3.38
CA ALA A 8 -19.88 13.18 -4.79
C ALA A 8 -18.65 12.37 -5.28
N PRO A 9 -18.62 11.90 -6.54
CA PRO A 9 -17.46 11.21 -7.09
C PRO A 9 -16.21 12.08 -6.91
N GLY A 10 -15.30 11.66 -6.02
CA GLY A 10 -14.08 12.40 -5.66
C GLY A 10 -14.05 13.03 -4.26
N SER A 11 -15.12 12.97 -3.45
CA SER A 11 -15.14 13.62 -2.14
C SER A 11 -14.64 12.75 -0.96
N LEU A 12 -14.29 11.48 -1.20
CA LEU A 12 -13.42 10.69 -0.33
C LEU A 12 -12.14 10.39 -1.11
N LEU A 13 -11.00 10.90 -0.65
CA LEU A 13 -9.72 10.62 -1.32
C LEU A 13 -9.43 9.13 -1.24
N LEU A 14 -9.26 8.55 -2.42
CA LEU A 14 -8.87 7.17 -2.63
C LEU A 14 -7.55 6.85 -1.90
N ASP A 15 -7.57 5.85 -1.02
CA ASP A 15 -6.34 5.30 -0.46
C ASP A 15 -5.73 4.28 -1.44
N ASP A 16 -4.63 4.69 -2.06
CA ASP A 16 -3.91 3.90 -3.07
C ASP A 16 -3.25 2.64 -2.47
N THR A 17 -3.05 2.59 -1.15
CA THR A 17 -2.41 1.45 -0.46
C THR A 17 -3.38 0.33 -0.17
N VAL A 18 -4.70 0.56 -0.25
CA VAL A 18 -5.68 -0.51 -0.09
C VAL A 18 -5.50 -1.51 -1.24
N PRO A 19 -5.29 -2.81 -0.93
CA PRO A 19 -5.01 -3.81 -1.95
C PRO A 19 -6.21 -3.99 -2.88
N LEU A 20 -5.92 -4.21 -4.17
CA LEU A 20 -6.89 -4.65 -5.15
C LEU A 20 -6.68 -6.14 -5.40
N THR A 21 -7.75 -6.92 -5.35
CA THR A 21 -7.76 -8.30 -5.84
C THR A 21 -8.54 -8.35 -7.15
N ALA A 22 -8.18 -9.28 -8.03
CA ALA A 22 -8.84 -9.46 -9.32
C ALA A 22 -9.06 -10.95 -9.58
N MET A 23 -10.30 -11.33 -9.88
CA MET A 23 -10.67 -12.72 -10.16
C MET A 23 -11.47 -12.83 -11.45
N ILE A 24 -11.18 -13.84 -12.27
CA ILE A 24 -11.97 -14.18 -13.45
C ILE A 24 -13.14 -15.06 -13.00
N GLU A 25 -14.35 -14.52 -13.05
CA GLU A 25 -15.55 -15.21 -12.56
C GLU A 25 -16.26 -16.02 -13.63
N ALA A 26 -16.14 -15.60 -14.88
CA ALA A 26 -16.80 -16.22 -16.01
C ALA A 26 -16.05 -15.93 -17.31
N SER A 27 -16.42 -16.67 -18.36
CA SER A 27 -16.04 -16.36 -19.74
C SER A 27 -17.28 -16.39 -20.63
N GLN A 28 -17.29 -15.57 -21.66
CA GLN A 28 -18.36 -15.49 -22.66
C GLN A 28 -17.76 -15.68 -24.05
N ASN A 29 -18.34 -16.59 -24.82
CA ASN A 29 -18.00 -16.78 -26.22
C ASN A 29 -18.81 -15.81 -27.09
N LEU A 30 -18.11 -14.90 -27.77
CA LEU A 30 -18.65 -14.03 -28.81
C LEU A 30 -18.22 -14.57 -30.18
N GLN A 31 -18.92 -14.18 -31.24
CA GLN A 31 -18.73 -14.72 -32.60
C GLN A 31 -17.27 -14.68 -33.12
N SER A 32 -16.44 -13.74 -32.62
CA SER A 32 -15.05 -13.59 -33.03
C SER A 32 -14.00 -13.89 -31.95
N HIS A 33 -14.39 -13.96 -30.67
CA HIS A 33 -13.45 -14.10 -29.55
C HIS A 33 -14.14 -14.54 -28.26
N THR A 34 -13.35 -15.02 -27.30
CA THR A 34 -13.80 -15.27 -25.93
C THR A 34 -13.44 -14.08 -25.04
N GLU A 35 -14.43 -13.50 -24.37
CA GLU A 35 -14.24 -12.50 -23.31
C GLU A 35 -14.12 -13.19 -21.94
N TYR A 36 -13.22 -12.72 -21.09
CA TYR A 36 -13.12 -13.15 -19.69
C TYR A 36 -13.62 -12.03 -18.79
N ILE A 37 -14.56 -12.35 -17.90
CA ILE A 37 -15.20 -11.38 -17.01
C ILE A 37 -14.39 -11.31 -15.71
N ILE A 38 -13.73 -10.18 -15.50
CA ILE A 38 -12.91 -9.91 -14.32
C ILE A 38 -13.74 -9.14 -13.29
N ARG A 39 -13.79 -9.65 -12.06
CA ARG A 39 -14.25 -8.89 -10.89
C ARG A 39 -13.04 -8.37 -10.12
N VAL A 40 -12.99 -7.06 -9.93
CA VAL A 40 -12.01 -6.39 -9.08
C VAL A 40 -12.66 -6.05 -7.75
N GLN A 41 -11.91 -6.18 -6.66
CA GLN A 41 -12.35 -5.80 -5.32
C GLN A 41 -11.26 -4.99 -4.61
N ARG A 42 -11.66 -3.94 -3.90
CA ARG A 42 -10.78 -3.11 -3.07
C ARG A 42 -10.95 -3.41 -1.59
N GLY A 43 -9.89 -3.91 -0.96
CA GLY A 43 -9.90 -4.32 0.43
C GLY A 43 -10.82 -5.52 0.68
N VAL A 44 -11.35 -5.65 1.89
CA VAL A 44 -12.10 -6.84 2.33
C VAL A 44 -13.62 -6.73 2.18
N SER A 45 -14.14 -5.56 1.82
CA SER A 45 -15.58 -5.37 1.63
C SER A 45 -16.00 -5.89 0.26
N LEU A 46 -16.95 -6.82 0.23
CA LEU A 46 -17.50 -7.36 -1.02
C LEU A 46 -18.29 -6.30 -1.79
N ASP A 47 -18.91 -5.35 -1.09
CA ASP A 47 -19.64 -4.23 -1.70
C ASP A 47 -18.73 -3.25 -2.43
N ASN A 48 -17.41 -3.33 -2.18
CA ASN A 48 -16.40 -2.54 -2.86
C ASN A 48 -15.77 -3.34 -4.01
N SER A 49 -16.63 -3.84 -4.91
CA SER A 49 -16.24 -4.60 -6.09
C SER A 49 -16.92 -4.09 -7.36
N TRP A 50 -16.25 -4.25 -8.49
CA TRP A 50 -16.71 -3.81 -9.80
C TRP A 50 -16.12 -4.68 -10.91
N GLN A 51 -16.67 -4.56 -12.12
CA GLN A 51 -16.05 -5.06 -13.34
C GLN A 51 -15.33 -3.87 -14.02
N PRO A 52 -14.07 -4.01 -14.46
CA PRO A 52 -13.40 -2.96 -15.22
C PRO A 52 -14.22 -2.60 -16.47
N VAL A 53 -14.58 -1.32 -16.61
CA VAL A 53 -15.52 -0.85 -17.66
C VAL A 53 -14.82 -0.73 -19.03
N ASP A 54 -13.51 -0.52 -19.05
CA ASP A 54 -12.75 -0.35 -20.28
C ASP A 54 -12.33 -1.71 -20.86
N LYS A 55 -13.18 -2.25 -21.76
CA LYS A 55 -12.88 -3.47 -22.53
C LYS A 55 -11.76 -3.30 -23.56
N ASN A 56 -11.36 -2.06 -23.87
CA ASN A 56 -10.34 -1.75 -24.88
C ASN A 56 -8.93 -1.66 -24.27
N MET A 57 -8.83 -1.53 -22.93
CA MET A 57 -7.56 -1.64 -22.22
C MET A 57 -7.08 -3.09 -22.27
N ASN A 58 -6.15 -3.36 -23.17
CA ASN A 58 -5.46 -4.64 -23.21
C ASN A 58 -4.57 -4.76 -21.94
N PRO A 59 -4.86 -5.69 -21.00
CA PRO A 59 -4.01 -5.92 -19.81
C PRO A 59 -2.56 -6.22 -20.16
N PHE A 60 -2.36 -6.76 -21.37
CA PHE A 60 -1.13 -7.30 -21.92
C PHE A 60 -0.30 -6.23 -22.67
N LEU A 61 -0.87 -5.03 -22.87
CA LEU A 61 -0.17 -3.84 -23.36
C LEU A 61 -0.06 -2.82 -22.23
N CYS A 62 0.46 -3.23 -21.08
CA CYS A 62 1.10 -2.30 -20.16
C CYS A 62 2.61 -2.23 -20.50
N PRO A 63 3.05 -1.43 -21.51
CA PRO A 63 4.46 -1.08 -21.72
C PRO A 63 5.24 -0.77 -20.43
N PRO A 64 4.65 -0.15 -19.37
CA PRO A 64 5.40 0.20 -18.17
C PRO A 64 5.93 -0.99 -17.36
N LEU A 65 5.36 -2.20 -17.47
CA LEU A 65 5.78 -3.33 -16.64
C LEU A 65 7.06 -4.02 -17.15
N GLN A 66 7.41 -3.84 -18.42
CA GLN A 66 8.68 -4.35 -18.96
C GLN A 66 9.89 -3.72 -18.25
N VAL A 67 9.75 -2.47 -17.82
CA VAL A 67 10.78 -1.72 -17.09
C VAL A 67 11.12 -2.37 -15.74
N CYS A 68 10.21 -3.17 -15.18
CA CYS A 68 10.38 -3.85 -13.89
C CYS A 68 11.39 -5.00 -13.94
N GLY A 69 11.75 -5.51 -15.13
CA GLY A 69 12.65 -6.65 -15.29
C GLY A 69 12.12 -7.96 -14.71
N ILE A 70 10.81 -8.06 -14.45
CA ILE A 70 10.13 -9.27 -13.97
C ILE A 70 9.54 -10.00 -15.17
N THR A 71 9.76 -11.31 -15.26
CA THR A 71 9.11 -12.15 -16.26
C THR A 71 7.65 -12.34 -15.86
N LEU A 72 6.73 -11.75 -16.63
CA LEU A 72 5.28 -11.90 -16.47
C LEU A 72 4.74 -12.71 -17.65
N PRO A 73 4.86 -14.07 -17.62
CA PRO A 73 4.45 -14.88 -18.74
C PRO A 73 2.94 -14.79 -18.91
N LEU A 74 2.51 -14.68 -20.18
CA LEU A 74 1.10 -14.70 -20.54
C LEU A 74 0.76 -16.04 -21.17
N PRO A 75 -0.46 -16.56 -20.93
CA PRO A 75 -0.90 -17.75 -21.64
C PRO A 75 -0.93 -17.51 -23.15
N PRO A 76 -0.66 -18.53 -23.98
CA PRO A 76 -0.63 -18.40 -25.43
C PRO A 76 -1.90 -17.78 -26.01
N LYS A 77 -1.74 -16.92 -27.03
CA LYS A 77 -2.86 -16.40 -27.83
C LYS A 77 -2.91 -17.14 -29.17
N LYS A 78 -4.05 -17.75 -29.50
CA LYS A 78 -4.32 -18.23 -30.86
C LYS A 78 -4.83 -17.07 -31.72
N LEU A 79 -4.29 -16.91 -32.93
CA LEU A 79 -4.65 -15.85 -33.89
C LEU A 79 -5.98 -16.13 -34.61
N ILE A 80 -6.43 -17.38 -34.60
CA ILE A 80 -7.70 -17.83 -35.17
C ILE A 80 -8.49 -18.52 -34.04
N GLY A 81 -9.78 -18.20 -33.94
CA GLY A 81 -10.66 -18.49 -32.81
C GLY A 81 -10.83 -19.98 -32.53
N ASN A 82 -9.97 -20.53 -31.68
CA ASN A 82 -10.21 -21.82 -31.06
C ASN A 82 -11.09 -21.62 -29.83
N MET A 83 -12.39 -21.89 -29.96
CA MET A 83 -13.35 -21.86 -28.84
C MET A 83 -13.42 -23.18 -28.06
N ASP A 84 -12.42 -24.03 -28.27
CA ASP A 84 -12.25 -25.28 -27.55
C ASP A 84 -12.24 -25.06 -26.03
N ARG A 85 -13.02 -25.87 -25.31
CA ARG A 85 -13.33 -25.66 -23.89
C ARG A 85 -12.08 -25.81 -23.04
N GLU A 86 -11.23 -26.77 -23.37
CA GLU A 86 -9.95 -27.05 -22.73
C GLU A 86 -9.00 -25.87 -22.89
N PHE A 87 -8.90 -25.30 -24.09
CA PHE A 87 -8.09 -24.12 -24.37
C PHE A 87 -8.59 -22.88 -23.61
N ILE A 88 -9.91 -22.64 -23.60
CA ILE A 88 -10.50 -21.52 -22.85
C ILE A 88 -10.19 -21.64 -21.36
N ALA A 89 -10.32 -22.84 -20.80
CA ALA A 89 -10.04 -23.11 -19.39
C ALA A 89 -8.54 -22.99 -19.06
N GLU A 90 -7.66 -23.49 -19.92
CA GLU A 90 -6.20 -23.33 -19.77
C GLU A 90 -5.79 -21.87 -19.78
N ARG A 91 -6.31 -21.11 -20.76
CA ARG A 91 -6.06 -19.69 -20.86
C ARG A 91 -6.65 -18.92 -19.67
N GLN A 92 -7.84 -19.27 -19.21
CA GLN A 92 -8.43 -18.68 -17.99
C GLN A 92 -7.50 -18.83 -16.79
N ARG A 93 -6.94 -20.04 -16.58
CA ARG A 93 -5.99 -20.30 -15.50
C ARG A 93 -4.74 -19.45 -15.65
N GLY A 94 -4.12 -19.40 -16.83
CA GLY A 94 -2.93 -18.59 -17.07
C GLY A 94 -3.17 -17.09 -16.88
N LEU A 95 -4.35 -16.59 -17.26
CA LEU A 95 -4.74 -15.20 -17.03
C LEU A 95 -4.97 -14.90 -15.55
N GLN A 96 -5.58 -15.83 -14.81
CA GLN A 96 -5.71 -15.70 -13.36
C GLN A 96 -4.35 -15.66 -12.68
N THR A 97 -3.41 -16.53 -13.06
CA THR A 97 -2.03 -16.51 -12.54
C THR A 97 -1.33 -15.17 -12.81
N TYR A 98 -1.55 -14.56 -13.99
CA TYR A 98 -1.03 -13.22 -14.27
C TYR A 98 -1.64 -12.16 -13.35
N LEU A 99 -2.97 -12.15 -13.17
CA LEU A 99 -3.67 -11.23 -12.26
C LEU A 99 -3.18 -11.38 -10.81
N ASP A 100 -3.04 -12.62 -10.35
CA ASP A 100 -2.52 -12.95 -9.02
C ASP A 100 -1.09 -12.41 -8.87
N THR A 101 -0.24 -12.62 -9.86
CA THR A 101 1.16 -12.14 -9.84
C THR A 101 1.23 -10.61 -9.70
N ILE A 102 0.50 -9.85 -10.52
CA ILE A 102 0.57 -8.37 -10.47
C ILE A 102 -0.12 -7.78 -9.24
N THR A 103 -1.13 -8.44 -8.69
CA THR A 103 -1.87 -7.97 -7.50
C THR A 103 -1.21 -8.37 -6.18
N GLN A 104 -0.44 -9.45 -6.17
CA GLN A 104 0.30 -9.91 -4.98
C GLN A 104 1.74 -9.38 -4.91
N HIS A 105 2.34 -8.98 -6.04
CA HIS A 105 3.69 -8.41 -6.02
C HIS A 105 3.71 -7.06 -5.28
N PRO A 106 4.51 -6.89 -4.20
CA PRO A 106 4.43 -5.73 -3.28
C PRO A 106 4.57 -4.35 -3.95
N LEU A 107 5.34 -4.26 -5.03
CA LEU A 107 5.54 -3.02 -5.77
C LEU A 107 4.61 -2.83 -6.97
N LEU A 108 4.20 -3.92 -7.64
CA LEU A 108 3.40 -3.81 -8.87
C LEU A 108 1.95 -3.46 -8.54
N CYS A 109 1.41 -4.06 -7.48
CA CYS A 109 0.03 -3.84 -7.05
C CYS A 109 -0.28 -2.37 -6.68
N SER A 110 0.76 -1.60 -6.36
CA SER A 110 0.68 -0.17 -6.01
C SER A 110 1.08 0.75 -7.17
N SER A 111 1.46 0.20 -8.32
CA SER A 111 1.89 0.98 -9.48
C SER A 111 0.70 1.57 -10.23
N LEU A 112 0.87 2.78 -10.81
CA LEU A 112 -0.16 3.41 -11.62
C LEU A 112 -0.65 2.52 -12.79
N PRO A 113 0.21 1.82 -13.55
CA PRO A 113 -0.25 0.93 -14.63
C PRO A 113 -1.23 -0.15 -14.15
N VAL A 114 -0.91 -0.83 -13.05
CA VAL A 114 -1.77 -1.88 -12.48
C VAL A 114 -3.04 -1.29 -11.89
N LYS A 115 -2.94 -0.20 -11.12
CA LYS A 115 -4.11 0.48 -10.55
C LYS A 115 -5.05 1.02 -11.62
N LYS A 116 -4.52 1.61 -12.69
CA LYS A 116 -5.29 2.11 -13.84
C LYS A 116 -5.94 0.98 -14.63
N PHE A 117 -5.27 -0.15 -14.79
CA PHE A 117 -5.85 -1.33 -15.41
C PHE A 117 -7.04 -1.87 -14.60
N LEU A 118 -6.90 -2.00 -13.28
CA LEU A 118 -7.92 -2.58 -12.42
C LEU A 118 -9.05 -1.59 -12.04
N ASP A 119 -8.77 -0.29 -12.04
CA ASP A 119 -9.68 0.78 -11.60
C ASP A 119 -9.54 2.04 -12.48
N PRO A 120 -9.89 1.97 -13.78
CA PRO A 120 -9.64 3.06 -14.72
C PRO A 120 -10.35 4.37 -14.33
N ASN A 121 -11.52 4.28 -13.69
CA ASN A 121 -12.31 5.44 -13.28
C ASN A 121 -11.56 6.31 -12.27
N ASN A 122 -10.93 5.71 -11.27
CA ASN A 122 -10.23 6.42 -10.20
C ASN A 122 -8.78 6.82 -10.55
N TYR A 123 -8.21 6.23 -11.60
CA TYR A 123 -6.82 6.44 -12.04
C TYR A 123 -6.70 6.94 -13.49
N SER A 124 -7.74 7.60 -14.01
CA SER A 124 -7.77 8.21 -15.35
C SER A 124 -6.96 9.50 -15.45
N ALA A 125 -6.88 10.27 -14.36
CA ALA A 125 -6.29 11.61 -14.34
C ALA A 125 -4.77 11.61 -14.63
N ASN A 126 -4.33 12.60 -15.41
CA ASN A 126 -2.92 12.85 -15.67
C ASN A 126 -2.28 13.70 -14.55
N TYR A 127 -1.92 13.06 -13.44
CA TYR A 127 -1.35 13.76 -12.29
C TYR A 127 -0.03 14.48 -12.61
N THR A 128 0.73 14.05 -13.62
CA THR A 128 1.97 14.73 -14.03
C THR A 128 1.68 16.11 -14.62
N GLU A 129 0.67 16.20 -15.47
CA GLU A 129 0.23 17.45 -16.09
C GLU A 129 -0.42 18.39 -15.08
N ILE A 130 -1.30 17.86 -14.22
CA ILE A 130 -1.90 18.61 -13.10
C ILE A 130 -0.79 19.19 -12.20
N ALA A 131 0.19 18.38 -11.82
CA ALA A 131 1.31 18.82 -10.99
C ALA A 131 2.13 19.91 -11.69
N LEU A 132 2.48 19.72 -12.97
CA LEU A 132 3.27 20.70 -13.73
C LEU A 132 2.54 22.04 -13.85
N GLN A 133 1.22 22.02 -14.10
CA GLN A 133 0.41 23.22 -14.15
C GLN A 133 0.41 23.97 -12.81
N GLN A 134 0.18 23.26 -11.70
CA GLN A 134 0.16 23.86 -10.35
C GLN A 134 1.54 24.38 -9.93
N VAL A 135 2.61 23.64 -10.19
CA VAL A 135 3.99 24.08 -9.95
C VAL A 135 4.30 25.35 -10.75
N SER A 136 3.90 25.38 -12.03
CA SER A 136 4.11 26.54 -12.90
C SER A 136 3.35 27.77 -12.38
N MET A 137 2.11 27.61 -11.94
CA MET A 137 1.35 28.69 -11.31
C MET A 137 2.03 29.20 -10.05
N PHE A 138 2.55 28.30 -9.21
CA PHE A 138 3.24 28.67 -7.99
C PHE A 138 4.52 29.48 -8.28
N PHE A 139 5.35 29.02 -9.22
CA PHE A 139 6.59 29.70 -9.58
C PHE A 139 6.41 31.03 -10.32
N ARG A 140 5.24 31.31 -10.92
CA ARG A 140 4.93 32.67 -11.40
C ARG A 140 4.90 33.70 -10.26
N SER A 141 4.52 33.27 -9.06
CA SER A 141 4.48 34.13 -7.86
C SER A 141 5.81 34.20 -7.09
N ASP A 142 6.75 33.28 -7.37
CA ASP A 142 8.08 33.23 -6.77
C ASP A 142 9.15 32.97 -7.86
N PRO A 143 9.51 34.01 -8.65
CA PRO A 143 10.21 33.85 -9.92
C PRO A 143 11.67 33.39 -9.79
N LYS A 144 12.19 33.26 -8.55
CA LYS A 144 13.52 32.72 -8.28
C LYS A 144 13.61 31.22 -8.56
N TRP A 145 12.49 30.49 -8.56
CA TRP A 145 12.48 29.06 -8.85
C TRP A 145 12.22 28.76 -10.32
N GLU A 146 12.89 27.74 -10.84
CA GLU A 146 12.72 27.27 -12.22
C GLU A 146 12.71 25.74 -12.27
N VAL A 147 11.76 25.18 -13.01
CA VAL A 147 11.71 23.74 -13.30
C VAL A 147 12.75 23.40 -14.36
N LEU A 148 13.61 22.43 -14.07
CA LEU A 148 14.58 21.91 -15.03
C LEU A 148 14.01 20.73 -15.81
N GLU A 149 13.53 19.71 -15.08
CA GLU A 149 12.96 18.51 -15.69
C GLU A 149 11.98 17.80 -14.74
N PRO A 150 10.94 17.13 -15.26
CA PRO A 150 10.12 16.22 -14.47
C PRO A 150 10.87 14.91 -14.20
N LEU A 151 10.92 14.49 -12.94
CA LEU A 151 11.49 13.21 -12.51
C LEU A 151 10.37 12.14 -12.53
N ARG A 152 10.07 11.65 -13.74
CA ARG A 152 8.93 10.76 -14.00
C ARG A 152 9.06 9.45 -13.22
N ASP A 153 7.99 9.13 -12.48
CA ASP A 153 7.84 7.89 -11.71
C ASP A 153 9.01 7.58 -10.76
N MET A 154 9.73 8.59 -10.27
CA MET A 154 10.86 8.44 -9.32
C MET A 154 10.46 7.76 -8.01
N GLY A 155 9.22 7.99 -7.55
CA GLY A 155 8.66 7.42 -6.33
C GLY A 155 7.43 6.54 -6.58
N TRP A 156 7.01 5.81 -5.56
CA TRP A 156 5.93 4.82 -5.66
C TRP A 156 4.51 5.43 -5.59
N ARG A 157 4.37 6.62 -5.00
CA ARG A 157 3.05 7.25 -4.77
C ARG A 157 2.51 7.82 -6.07
N ILE A 158 1.33 7.35 -6.48
CA ILE A 158 0.66 7.77 -7.72
C ILE A 158 0.38 9.28 -7.73
N ARG A 159 -0.10 9.80 -6.59
CA ARG A 159 -0.53 11.19 -6.38
C ARG A 159 0.57 12.11 -5.86
N LYS A 160 1.84 11.70 -5.98
CA LYS A 160 3.02 12.51 -5.67
C LYS A 160 3.92 12.58 -6.91
N LYS A 161 4.28 13.79 -7.32
CA LYS A 161 5.10 14.05 -8.51
C LYS A 161 6.35 14.82 -8.14
N TYR A 162 7.42 14.55 -8.87
CA TYR A 162 8.75 15.06 -8.56
C TYR A 162 9.30 15.84 -9.74
N PHE A 163 9.96 16.95 -9.45
CA PHE A 163 10.62 17.78 -10.44
C PHE A 163 12.00 18.15 -9.92
N LEU A 164 12.98 18.13 -10.81
CA LEU A 164 14.27 18.76 -10.55
C LEU A 164 14.09 20.26 -10.80
N VAL A 165 14.45 21.07 -9.82
CA VAL A 165 14.35 22.53 -9.89
C VAL A 165 15.67 23.19 -9.52
N LYS A 166 15.85 24.44 -9.93
CA LYS A 166 16.97 25.30 -9.48
C LYS A 166 16.44 26.62 -8.94
N ASN A 167 17.22 27.21 -8.06
CA ASN A 167 17.07 28.63 -7.73
C ASN A 167 17.95 29.42 -8.72
N LYS A 168 17.40 30.43 -9.38
CA LYS A 168 18.10 31.30 -10.34
C LYS A 168 19.24 32.07 -9.70
N GLU A 169 19.16 32.33 -8.41
CA GLU A 169 20.22 32.97 -7.61
C GLU A 169 21.34 31.98 -7.22
N GLN A 170 21.03 30.67 -7.19
CA GLN A 170 21.96 29.59 -6.81
C GLN A 170 22.07 28.55 -7.92
N THR A 171 22.64 28.96 -9.06
CA THR A 171 22.58 28.20 -10.32
C THR A 171 23.29 26.84 -10.31
N LYS A 172 24.25 26.64 -9.39
CA LYS A 172 24.99 25.38 -9.23
C LYS A 172 24.21 24.33 -8.44
N GLU A 173 23.29 24.75 -7.57
CA GLU A 173 22.51 23.84 -6.75
C GLU A 173 21.31 23.29 -7.51
N ARG A 174 20.89 22.09 -7.10
CA ARG A 174 19.74 21.37 -7.64
C ARG A 174 18.88 20.93 -6.48
N TYR A 175 17.58 21.05 -6.66
CA TYR A 175 16.61 20.77 -5.62
C TYR A 175 15.54 19.81 -6.11
N LEU A 176 15.04 19.01 -5.19
CA LEU A 176 13.91 18.14 -5.40
C LEU A 176 12.64 18.89 -5.01
N LEU A 177 11.80 19.20 -5.99
CA LEU A 177 10.44 19.62 -5.75
C LEU A 177 9.54 18.39 -5.69
N SER A 178 8.75 18.29 -4.63
CA SER A 178 7.67 17.31 -4.48
C SER A 178 6.32 18.02 -4.51
N TRP A 179 5.50 17.68 -5.49
CA TRP A 179 4.08 18.02 -5.52
C TRP A 179 3.28 16.84 -4.96
N VAL A 180 2.37 17.10 -4.03
CA VAL A 180 1.57 16.08 -3.35
C VAL A 180 0.10 16.49 -3.45
N SER A 181 -0.77 15.66 -4.02
CA SER A 181 -2.21 15.83 -3.81
C SER A 181 -2.57 15.32 -2.42
N LYS A 182 -3.27 16.14 -1.63
CA LYS A 182 -3.47 15.91 -0.19
C LYS A 182 -4.95 15.90 0.19
N THR A 183 -5.22 15.30 1.34
CA THR A 183 -6.54 15.27 2.02
C THR A 183 -6.63 16.21 3.19
N GLU A 184 -5.53 16.41 3.90
CA GLU A 184 -5.54 17.10 5.17
C GLU A 184 -5.07 18.55 5.03
N ARG A 185 -5.74 19.43 5.78
CA ARG A 185 -5.50 20.88 5.77
C ARG A 185 -4.51 21.31 6.87
N ILE A 186 -3.62 20.43 7.31
CA ILE A 186 -2.66 20.77 8.36
C ILE A 186 -1.56 21.65 7.75
N PRO A 187 -1.27 22.81 8.35
CA PRO A 187 -0.13 23.64 7.94
C PRO A 187 1.16 22.82 8.03
N THR A 188 1.99 22.82 6.98
CA THR A 188 3.23 22.05 6.91
C THR A 188 4.51 22.69 7.47
N PRO A 189 4.56 23.90 8.07
CA PRO A 189 5.85 24.47 8.45
C PRO A 189 6.41 23.75 9.68
N LEU A 190 7.36 22.84 9.44
CA LEU A 190 8.28 22.34 10.45
C LEU A 190 9.49 23.29 10.57
N PRO A 191 10.14 23.39 11.74
CA PRO A 191 11.39 24.13 11.88
C PRO A 191 12.45 23.70 10.87
N ARG A 192 13.18 24.67 10.28
CA ARG A 192 14.07 24.45 9.13
C ARG A 192 15.30 23.58 9.39
N GLN A 193 15.74 23.46 10.64
CA GLN A 193 16.97 22.77 11.01
C GLN A 193 16.73 21.89 12.24
N ILE A 194 16.43 20.63 11.99
CA ILE A 194 16.29 19.60 13.02
C ILE A 194 17.34 18.53 12.72
N PRO A 195 18.20 18.15 13.67
CA PRO A 195 19.16 17.08 13.47
C PRO A 195 18.49 15.81 12.94
N TYR A 196 19.18 15.11 12.04
CA TYR A 196 18.69 13.88 11.42
C TYR A 196 17.41 14.03 10.60
N LEU A 197 16.96 15.25 10.31
CA LEU A 197 15.89 15.52 9.35
C LEU A 197 16.45 16.26 8.13
N CYS A 198 15.93 15.92 6.96
CA CYS A 198 16.27 16.62 5.72
C CYS A 198 15.61 18.01 5.74
N PRO A 199 16.37 19.10 5.54
CA PRO A 199 15.82 20.44 5.61
C PRO A 199 14.78 20.69 4.51
N LEU A 200 13.68 21.32 4.91
CA LEU A 200 12.64 21.80 4.01
C LEU A 200 12.89 23.27 3.71
N LEU A 201 13.37 23.56 2.49
CA LEU A 201 13.74 24.92 2.07
C LEU A 201 12.51 25.77 1.78
N PHE A 202 11.52 25.11 1.18
CA PHE A 202 10.27 25.74 0.77
C PHE A 202 9.10 24.79 1.02
N SER A 203 7.98 25.33 1.48
CA SER A 203 6.71 24.62 1.56
C SER A 203 5.55 25.57 1.30
N SER A 204 4.62 25.16 0.45
CA SER A 204 3.33 25.82 0.29
C SER A 204 2.23 24.79 0.22
N THR A 205 1.08 25.13 0.79
CA THR A 205 -0.10 24.28 0.77
C THR A 205 -1.25 25.04 0.12
N SER A 206 -1.97 24.35 -0.75
CA SER A 206 -3.26 24.79 -1.29
C SER A 206 -4.39 23.99 -0.64
N GLU A 207 -5.61 24.16 -1.12
CA GLU A 207 -6.75 23.36 -0.68
C GLU A 207 -6.57 21.87 -0.99
N SER A 208 -6.01 21.52 -2.15
CA SER A 208 -5.97 20.14 -2.67
C SER A 208 -4.57 19.59 -2.88
N SER A 209 -3.52 20.42 -2.68
CA SER A 209 -2.13 20.01 -2.90
C SER A 209 -1.13 20.67 -1.95
N ALA A 210 0.08 20.14 -1.92
CA ALA A 210 1.24 20.73 -1.28
C ALA A 210 2.44 20.71 -2.24
N LEU A 211 3.28 21.73 -2.14
CA LEU A 211 4.50 21.90 -2.90
C LEU A 211 5.66 22.07 -1.91
N LEU A 212 6.64 21.19 -2.02
CA LEU A 212 7.73 21.05 -1.05
C LEU A 212 9.06 21.04 -1.80
N ILE A 213 10.06 21.81 -1.36
CA ILE A 213 11.38 21.83 -1.99
C ILE A 213 12.46 21.49 -0.97
N ARG A 214 13.34 20.55 -1.32
CA ARG A 214 14.48 20.10 -0.53
C ARG A 214 15.75 20.02 -1.39
N PRO A 215 16.95 19.99 -0.80
CA PRO A 215 18.17 19.65 -1.54
C PRO A 215 18.01 18.32 -2.28
N PHE A 216 18.47 18.27 -3.54
CA PHE A 216 18.52 17.02 -4.30
C PHE A 216 19.83 16.28 -4.02
N SER A 217 19.75 15.00 -3.67
CA SER A 217 20.93 14.15 -3.49
C SER A 217 21.19 13.35 -4.76
N GLU A 218 22.35 13.58 -5.41
CA GLU A 218 22.81 12.75 -6.54
C GLU A 218 23.20 11.33 -6.09
N LYS A 219 23.55 11.14 -4.81
CA LYS A 219 23.83 9.82 -4.22
C LYS A 219 22.52 9.00 -4.03
N GLY A 220 21.39 9.68 -3.90
CA GLY A 220 20.07 9.08 -3.69
C GLY A 220 19.74 8.78 -2.23
N SER A 221 18.72 7.96 -2.02
CA SER A 221 18.27 7.47 -0.72
C SER A 221 19.08 6.26 -0.24
N LEU A 222 18.94 5.91 1.03
CA LEU A 222 19.52 4.69 1.61
C LEU A 222 19.12 3.44 0.82
N ARG A 223 17.90 3.39 0.29
CA ARG A 223 17.48 2.27 -0.57
C ARG A 223 18.21 2.25 -1.91
N ASP A 224 18.46 3.42 -2.51
CA ASP A 224 19.25 3.51 -3.72
C ASP A 224 20.69 2.98 -3.47
N HIS A 225 21.25 3.25 -2.28
CA HIS A 225 22.57 2.75 -1.88
C HIS A 225 22.61 1.22 -1.66
N ILE A 226 21.54 0.64 -1.10
CA ILE A 226 21.40 -0.81 -0.90
C ILE A 226 21.28 -1.53 -2.24
N CYS A 227 20.44 -1.02 -3.14
CA CYS A 227 20.20 -1.60 -4.47
C CYS A 227 21.23 -1.16 -5.53
N LYS A 228 22.21 -0.31 -5.19
CA LYS A 228 23.25 0.19 -6.10
C LYS A 228 22.68 0.82 -7.38
N VAL A 229 21.63 1.64 -7.23
CA VAL A 229 20.90 2.31 -8.33
C VAL A 229 21.01 3.83 -8.24
N LYS A 230 20.66 4.53 -9.33
CA LYS A 230 20.68 6.00 -9.40
C LYS A 230 19.30 6.60 -9.08
N PRO A 231 19.23 7.74 -8.37
CA PRO A 231 17.96 8.28 -7.89
C PRO A 231 16.98 8.71 -8.98
N ARG A 232 17.48 9.14 -10.16
CA ARG A 232 16.65 9.64 -11.28
C ARG A 232 15.93 8.56 -12.08
N GLU A 233 16.27 7.28 -11.89
CA GLU A 233 15.57 6.18 -12.56
C GLU A 233 14.18 5.95 -11.95
N SER A 234 13.24 5.40 -12.74
CA SER A 234 11.88 5.14 -12.25
C SER A 234 11.88 4.10 -11.13
N TYR A 235 10.95 4.26 -10.18
CA TYR A 235 10.86 3.47 -8.97
C TYR A 235 10.77 1.96 -9.25
N LEU A 236 9.97 1.57 -10.25
CA LEU A 236 9.84 0.15 -10.63
C LEU A 236 11.14 -0.41 -11.20
N LYS A 237 11.85 0.36 -12.04
CA LYS A 237 13.16 -0.05 -12.57
C LYS A 237 14.18 -0.29 -11.47
N LYS A 238 14.15 0.57 -10.45
CA LYS A 238 15.09 0.54 -9.33
C LYS A 238 14.87 -0.65 -8.39
N TYR A 239 13.61 -1.00 -8.12
CA TYR A 239 13.29 -1.84 -6.96
C TYR A 239 12.46 -3.09 -7.25
N CYS A 240 11.86 -3.24 -8.44
CA CYS A 240 11.10 -4.47 -8.75
C CYS A 240 12.00 -5.69 -8.92
N ASN A 241 13.12 -5.54 -9.63
CA ASN A 241 14.11 -6.58 -9.80
C ASN A 241 15.52 -5.96 -9.89
N PRO A 242 16.08 -5.49 -8.76
CA PRO A 242 17.37 -4.82 -8.76
C PRO A 242 18.49 -5.78 -9.19
N LYS A 243 19.35 -5.35 -10.12
CA LYS A 243 20.49 -6.16 -10.63
C LYS A 243 21.51 -6.51 -9.55
N LYS A 244 21.63 -5.65 -8.53
CA LYS A 244 22.50 -5.82 -7.36
C LYS A 244 21.70 -5.39 -6.14
N SER A 245 21.86 -6.10 -5.03
CA SER A 245 21.32 -5.66 -3.74
C SER A 245 22.17 -6.26 -2.64
N GLN A 246 22.59 -5.45 -1.68
CA GLN A 246 23.48 -5.90 -0.62
C GLN A 246 23.15 -5.18 0.69
N GLY A 247 23.11 -5.95 1.79
CA GLY A 247 23.05 -5.41 3.13
C GLY A 247 24.25 -4.52 3.46
N LEU A 248 24.11 -3.72 4.50
CA LEU A 248 25.16 -2.85 4.99
C LEU A 248 26.09 -3.60 5.95
N GLU A 249 27.32 -3.13 6.04
CA GLU A 249 28.26 -3.60 7.07
C GLU A 249 27.77 -3.24 8.48
N LEU A 250 28.09 -4.08 9.46
CA LEU A 250 27.64 -3.92 10.86
C LEU A 250 27.89 -2.51 11.44
N PRO A 251 29.04 -1.84 11.22
CA PRO A 251 29.25 -0.48 11.70
C PRO A 251 28.23 0.52 11.13
N HIS A 252 27.84 0.38 9.86
CA HIS A 252 26.83 1.23 9.23
C HIS A 252 25.42 0.89 9.76
N ILE A 253 25.10 -0.38 9.97
CA ILE A 253 23.82 -0.79 10.58
C ILE A 253 23.66 -0.14 11.96
N LYS A 254 24.71 -0.22 12.80
CA LYS A 254 24.75 0.40 14.13
C LYS A 254 24.58 1.92 14.06
N LEU A 255 25.43 2.59 13.27
CA LEU A 255 25.46 4.04 13.16
C LEU A 255 24.14 4.59 12.61
N TYR A 256 23.68 4.09 11.47
CA TYR A 256 22.48 4.58 10.81
C TYR A 256 21.22 4.25 11.61
N GLY A 257 21.14 3.04 12.17
CA GLY A 257 20.04 2.67 13.06
C GLY A 257 19.96 3.60 14.27
N ARG A 258 21.09 3.92 14.90
CA ARG A 258 21.13 4.87 16.03
C ARG A 258 20.69 6.28 15.62
N GLN A 259 21.19 6.82 14.51
CA GLN A 259 20.82 8.16 14.02
C GLN A 259 19.33 8.26 13.66
N ILE A 260 18.78 7.22 13.03
CA ILE A 260 17.35 7.14 12.69
C ILE A 260 16.50 7.12 13.96
N LEU A 261 16.87 6.32 14.98
CA LEU A 261 16.17 6.29 16.27
C LEU A 261 16.22 7.64 16.98
N GLU A 262 17.35 8.36 16.90
CA GLU A 262 17.48 9.72 17.45
C GLU A 262 16.52 10.70 16.74
N GLY A 263 16.44 10.64 15.41
CA GLY A 263 15.47 11.43 14.63
C GLY A 263 14.02 11.12 14.97
N LEU A 264 13.66 9.83 15.13
CA LEU A 264 12.33 9.43 15.59
C LEU A 264 12.03 9.94 17.01
N LYS A 265 13.01 9.83 17.92
CA LYS A 265 12.86 10.30 19.29
C LYS A 265 12.58 11.81 19.34
N LEU A 266 13.32 12.60 18.56
CA LEU A 266 13.08 14.05 18.47
C LEU A 266 11.66 14.36 17.99
N LEU A 267 11.15 13.62 17.00
CA LEU A 267 9.78 13.77 16.52
C LEU A 267 8.75 13.41 17.61
N HIS A 268 8.92 12.26 18.26
CA HIS A 268 8.01 11.79 19.32
C HIS A 268 7.98 12.76 20.51
N ASP A 269 9.14 13.23 20.96
CA ASP A 269 9.25 14.20 22.06
C ASP A 269 8.57 15.55 21.69
N ALA A 270 8.46 15.86 20.40
CA ALA A 270 7.77 17.04 19.88
C ALA A 270 6.26 16.82 19.60
N GLY A 271 5.76 15.60 19.79
CA GLY A 271 4.39 15.23 19.43
C GLY A 271 4.13 15.14 17.92
N ILE A 272 5.18 14.99 17.11
CA ILE A 272 5.10 14.77 15.66
C ILE A 272 5.24 13.27 15.42
N PHE A 273 4.33 12.68 14.64
CA PHE A 273 4.45 11.30 14.20
C PHE A 273 5.03 11.22 12.80
N PHE A 274 5.90 10.24 12.53
CA PHE A 274 6.48 10.09 11.20
C PHE A 274 5.57 9.24 10.30
N GLY A 275 5.21 8.03 10.71
CA GLY A 275 4.30 7.10 10.00
C GLY A 275 4.79 6.59 8.65
N HIS A 276 5.90 7.12 8.12
CA HIS A 276 6.37 6.94 6.75
C HIS A 276 7.85 6.52 6.68
N LEU A 277 8.37 5.97 7.77
CA LEU A 277 9.75 5.49 7.80
C LEU A 277 9.93 4.28 6.86
N HIS A 278 10.88 4.39 5.95
CA HIS A 278 11.41 3.31 5.13
C HIS A 278 12.72 3.77 4.51
N THR A 279 13.54 2.84 4.01
CA THR A 279 14.85 3.14 3.40
C THR A 279 14.80 4.17 2.28
N SER A 280 13.71 4.28 1.53
CA SER A 280 13.57 5.32 0.46
C SER A 280 13.32 6.74 1.02
N ASN A 281 13.03 6.87 2.31
CA ASN A 281 12.77 8.13 3.02
C ASN A 281 13.92 8.50 3.96
N VAL A 282 15.10 7.92 3.75
CA VAL A 282 16.33 8.26 4.48
C VAL A 282 17.38 8.65 3.45
N LEU A 283 17.96 9.83 3.58
CA LEU A 283 19.20 10.20 2.88
C LEU A 283 20.39 9.86 3.74
N VAL A 284 21.51 9.50 3.11
CA VAL A 284 22.80 9.36 3.78
C VAL A 284 23.79 10.28 3.10
N ASP A 285 24.29 11.26 3.85
CA ASP A 285 25.32 12.18 3.37
C ASP A 285 26.48 12.20 4.37
N ASP A 286 27.66 11.82 3.89
CA ASP A 286 28.90 11.73 4.66
C ASP A 286 28.74 11.05 6.03
N GLY A 287 28.02 9.92 6.03
CA GLY A 287 27.77 9.11 7.23
C GLY A 287 26.63 9.62 8.13
N VAL A 288 25.91 10.67 7.73
CA VAL A 288 24.77 11.23 8.46
C VAL A 288 23.45 10.89 7.78
N CYS A 289 22.59 10.17 8.50
CA CYS A 289 21.22 9.87 8.10
C CYS A 289 20.31 11.08 8.28
N ARG A 290 19.49 11.37 7.27
CA ARG A 290 18.46 12.42 7.32
C ARG A 290 17.11 11.87 6.88
N LEU A 291 16.12 11.90 7.77
CA LEU A 291 14.74 11.53 7.51
C LEU A 291 14.10 12.56 6.58
N MET A 292 13.57 12.09 5.46
CA MET A 292 12.80 12.89 4.52
C MET A 292 11.32 12.74 4.78
N ASP A 293 10.53 13.63 4.18
CA ASP A 293 9.10 13.36 3.94
C ASP A 293 8.27 13.22 5.24
N VAL A 294 8.72 13.83 6.33
CA VAL A 294 8.08 13.84 7.66
C VAL A 294 6.68 14.45 7.60
N GLU A 295 6.48 15.44 6.76
CA GLU A 295 5.20 16.11 6.52
C GLU A 295 4.14 15.21 5.87
N ASN A 296 4.50 14.04 5.32
CA ASN A 296 3.52 13.13 4.71
C ASN A 296 2.41 12.76 5.72
N GLY A 297 2.75 12.58 7.00
CA GLY A 297 1.77 12.31 8.05
C GLY A 297 0.78 13.46 8.23
N MET A 298 1.23 14.70 8.04
CA MET A 298 0.42 15.92 8.13
C MET A 298 -0.39 16.20 6.84
N LEU A 299 0.06 15.66 5.71
CA LEU A 299 -0.63 15.75 4.43
C LEU A 299 -1.73 14.69 4.29
N GLY A 300 -1.84 13.78 5.25
CA GLY A 300 -2.85 12.71 5.25
C GLY A 300 -2.63 11.67 4.16
N VAL A 301 -1.41 11.58 3.60
CA VAL A 301 -1.13 10.57 2.56
C VAL A 301 -0.87 9.20 3.21
N PRO A 302 -1.23 8.09 2.56
CA PRO A 302 -1.07 6.77 3.17
C PRO A 302 0.40 6.31 3.22
N SER A 303 0.71 5.48 4.21
CA SER A 303 2.03 4.88 4.41
C SER A 303 2.22 3.62 3.56
N ALA A 304 3.43 3.43 3.02
CA ALA A 304 3.78 2.25 2.21
C ALA A 304 3.56 0.94 2.98
N LEU A 305 3.79 0.95 4.30
CA LEU A 305 3.65 -0.22 5.16
C LEU A 305 2.25 -0.36 5.79
N ARG A 306 1.30 0.53 5.44
CA ARG A 306 -0.09 0.45 5.94
C ARG A 306 -0.72 -0.92 5.73
N PRO A 307 -0.64 -1.56 4.55
CA PRO A 307 -1.22 -2.88 4.35
C PRO A 307 -0.64 -3.96 5.26
N ALA A 308 0.61 -3.80 5.71
CA ALA A 308 1.28 -4.71 6.62
C ALA A 308 0.87 -4.47 8.09
N PHE A 309 1.00 -3.24 8.61
CA PHE A 309 0.71 -2.99 10.02
C PHE A 309 -0.78 -3.04 10.37
N THR A 310 -1.67 -2.75 9.41
CA THR A 310 -3.13 -2.90 9.60
C THR A 310 -3.54 -4.35 9.87
N GLN A 311 -2.65 -5.32 9.65
CA GLN A 311 -2.95 -6.72 9.98
C GLN A 311 -2.87 -7.03 11.49
N PHE A 312 -2.29 -6.15 12.31
CA PHE A 312 -1.89 -6.43 13.69
C PHE A 312 -2.50 -5.45 14.71
N ARG A 313 -3.40 -5.95 15.56
CA ARG A 313 -4.16 -5.12 16.53
C ARG A 313 -3.33 -4.37 17.58
N LYS A 314 -2.10 -4.81 17.83
CA LYS A 314 -1.19 -4.15 18.79
C LYS A 314 -0.42 -2.99 18.18
N ILE A 315 -0.38 -2.89 16.86
CA ILE A 315 0.17 -1.74 16.17
C ILE A 315 -0.98 -0.77 15.96
N ASN A 316 -1.24 0.07 16.96
CA ASN A 316 -2.46 0.88 17.04
C ASN A 316 -2.21 2.33 17.44
N THR A 317 -0.95 2.70 17.68
CA THR A 317 -0.52 4.07 17.93
C THR A 317 0.44 4.54 16.83
N THR A 318 0.56 5.85 16.64
CA THR A 318 1.53 6.40 15.70
C THR A 318 2.98 5.98 16.02
N GLU A 319 3.33 5.89 17.29
CA GLU A 319 4.67 5.50 17.76
C GLU A 319 4.95 4.02 17.49
N SER A 320 3.96 3.15 17.68
CA SER A 320 4.10 1.72 17.36
C SER A 320 4.19 1.49 15.84
N ILE A 321 3.53 2.30 15.02
CA ILE A 321 3.73 2.30 13.56
C ILE A 321 5.18 2.65 13.22
N ASP A 322 5.75 3.69 13.85
CA ASP A 322 7.15 4.08 13.61
C ASP A 322 8.14 2.97 14.00
N VAL A 323 7.91 2.31 15.13
CA VAL A 323 8.72 1.16 15.57
C VAL A 323 8.61 -0.01 14.59
N PHE A 324 7.41 -0.33 14.12
CA PHE A 324 7.21 -1.38 13.11
C PHE A 324 7.94 -1.06 11.80
N CYS A 325 7.82 0.19 11.35
CA CYS A 325 8.53 0.69 10.16
C CYS A 325 10.05 0.65 10.35
N PHE A 326 10.56 0.94 11.56
CA PHE A 326 11.97 0.81 11.89
C PHE A 326 12.44 -0.65 11.80
N GLY A 327 11.64 -1.62 12.26
CA GLY A 327 11.95 -3.05 12.10
C GLY A 327 12.12 -3.44 10.63
N HIS A 328 11.18 -3.03 9.76
CA HIS A 328 11.29 -3.25 8.31
C HIS A 328 12.54 -2.60 7.71
N LEU A 329 12.84 -1.36 8.12
CA LEU A 329 14.03 -0.63 7.66
C LEU A 329 15.31 -1.33 8.10
N LEU A 330 15.41 -1.74 9.37
CA LEU A 330 16.56 -2.46 9.91
C LEU A 330 16.76 -3.81 9.22
N TYR A 331 15.66 -4.51 8.90
CA TYR A 331 15.72 -5.74 8.12
C TYR A 331 16.32 -5.48 6.73
N GLU A 332 15.85 -4.44 6.02
CA GLU A 332 16.37 -4.10 4.70
C GLU A 332 17.83 -3.62 4.74
N MET A 333 18.24 -2.86 5.76
CA MET A 333 19.65 -2.52 5.99
C MET A 333 20.51 -3.76 6.24
N THR A 334 19.97 -4.77 6.93
CA THR A 334 20.72 -5.99 7.31
C THR A 334 20.88 -6.94 6.13
N TYR A 335 19.79 -7.23 5.42
CA TYR A 335 19.75 -8.28 4.40
C TYR A 335 19.78 -7.75 2.97
N GLY A 336 19.76 -6.43 2.78
CA GLY A 336 19.75 -5.79 1.48
C GLY A 336 18.44 -5.96 0.70
N ARG A 337 17.36 -6.42 1.36
CA ARG A 337 16.04 -6.62 0.77
C ARG A 337 14.95 -6.50 1.83
N PRO A 338 13.73 -6.08 1.49
CA PRO A 338 12.61 -6.10 2.43
C PRO A 338 12.27 -7.54 2.85
N PRO A 339 11.61 -7.74 4.00
CA PRO A 339 11.12 -9.07 4.38
C PRO A 339 10.00 -9.51 3.44
N ASP A 340 9.99 -10.80 3.09
CA ASP A 340 8.96 -11.39 2.21
C ASP A 340 7.56 -11.35 2.88
N SER A 341 7.52 -11.54 4.20
CA SER A 341 6.31 -11.44 5.01
C SER A 341 6.64 -11.12 6.47
N VAL A 342 5.66 -10.60 7.20
CA VAL A 342 5.70 -10.39 8.65
C VAL A 342 4.43 -11.03 9.25
N PRO A 343 4.50 -11.72 10.42
CA PRO A 343 5.65 -11.89 11.31
C PRO A 343 6.75 -12.80 10.75
N ILE A 344 7.95 -12.69 11.32
CA ILE A 344 9.14 -13.47 10.95
C ILE A 344 9.56 -14.33 12.13
N GLU A 345 9.55 -15.65 11.93
CA GLU A 345 9.99 -16.63 12.93
C GLU A 345 11.41 -17.13 12.67
N GLN A 346 11.80 -17.24 11.40
CA GLN A 346 13.11 -17.71 11.00
C GLN A 346 13.83 -16.59 10.25
N TYR A 347 14.86 -16.05 10.90
CA TYR A 347 15.70 -15.01 10.32
C TYR A 347 16.87 -15.65 9.57
N PRO A 348 17.26 -15.12 8.40
CA PRO A 348 18.55 -15.44 7.81
C PRO A 348 19.69 -15.09 8.79
N PRO A 349 20.89 -15.68 8.64
CA PRO A 349 22.04 -15.32 9.47
C PRO A 349 22.32 -13.82 9.41
N ALA A 350 22.33 -13.19 10.59
CA ALA A 350 22.63 -11.76 10.75
C ALA A 350 24.13 -11.56 11.05
N PRO A 351 24.70 -10.38 10.75
CA PRO A 351 26.10 -10.07 11.04
C PRO A 351 26.41 -9.98 12.54
N SER A 352 25.39 -9.91 13.41
CA SER A 352 25.53 -9.90 14.86
C SER A 352 24.25 -10.41 15.53
N THR A 353 24.39 -11.11 16.65
CA THR A 353 23.27 -11.55 17.50
C THR A 353 22.43 -10.36 17.98
N ALA A 354 23.05 -9.21 18.25
CA ALA A 354 22.34 -8.00 18.66
C ALA A 354 21.37 -7.48 17.59
N VAL A 355 21.72 -7.60 16.29
CA VAL A 355 20.82 -7.27 15.17
C VAL A 355 19.62 -8.22 15.16
N GLY A 356 19.87 -9.52 15.31
CA GLY A 356 18.82 -10.54 15.39
C GLY A 356 17.85 -10.29 16.54
N SER A 357 18.35 -9.98 17.73
CA SER A 357 17.53 -9.70 18.92
C SER A 357 16.63 -8.48 18.73
N VAL A 358 17.14 -7.39 18.16
CA VAL A 358 16.32 -6.20 17.89
C VAL A 358 15.24 -6.51 16.85
N LEU A 359 15.58 -7.19 15.75
CA LEU A 359 14.60 -7.58 14.74
C LEU A 359 13.51 -8.49 15.32
N GLN A 360 13.89 -9.49 16.11
CA GLN A 360 12.94 -10.39 16.77
C GLN A 360 12.01 -9.64 17.75
N SER A 361 12.52 -8.63 18.46
CA SER A 361 11.70 -7.81 19.37
C SER A 361 10.64 -6.93 18.67
N ILE A 362 10.73 -6.77 17.34
CA ILE A 362 9.82 -5.92 16.55
C ILE A 362 8.96 -6.73 15.57
N LEU A 363 9.57 -7.67 14.83
CA LEU A 363 8.94 -8.35 13.70
C LEU A 363 8.53 -9.80 13.97
N SER A 364 8.72 -10.32 15.18
CA SER A 364 8.25 -11.67 15.54
C SER A 364 6.73 -11.75 15.74
N THR A 365 6.18 -12.96 15.74
CA THR A 365 4.78 -13.19 16.08
C THR A 365 4.45 -12.66 17.47
N GLU A 366 5.37 -12.83 18.44
CA GLU A 366 5.18 -12.38 19.81
C GLU A 366 5.12 -10.85 19.88
N ALA A 367 6.07 -10.16 19.23
CA ALA A 367 6.08 -8.70 19.16
C ALA A 367 4.79 -8.15 18.54
N CYS A 368 4.30 -8.77 17.46
CA CYS A 368 3.06 -8.37 16.78
C CYS A 368 1.79 -8.63 17.61
N LYS A 369 1.85 -9.51 18.63
CA LYS A 369 0.71 -9.89 19.49
C LYS A 369 0.72 -9.23 20.87
N SER A 370 1.89 -8.98 21.42
CA SER A 370 2.08 -8.50 22.79
C SER A 370 2.46 -7.02 22.83
N GLY A 371 3.05 -6.50 21.75
CA GLY A 371 3.52 -5.12 21.63
C GLY A 371 5.02 -5.07 21.32
N MET A 372 5.47 -3.91 20.86
CA MET A 372 6.87 -3.67 20.49
C MET A 372 7.54 -2.71 21.50
N PRO A 373 8.87 -2.73 21.63
CA PRO A 373 9.60 -1.76 22.45
C PRO A 373 9.37 -0.32 22.00
N THR A 374 9.57 0.65 22.91
CA THR A 374 9.58 2.07 22.53
C THR A 374 10.90 2.44 21.83
N VAL A 375 10.91 3.56 21.09
CA VAL A 375 12.14 4.11 20.49
C VAL A 375 13.24 4.28 21.53
N SER A 376 12.91 4.86 22.70
CA SER A 376 13.86 5.01 23.81
C SER A 376 14.41 3.67 24.31
N ALA A 377 13.59 2.62 24.38
CA ALA A 377 14.06 1.29 24.78
C ALA A 377 14.98 0.67 23.72
N LEU A 378 14.65 0.82 22.43
CA LEU A 378 15.51 0.35 21.33
C LEU A 378 16.89 1.01 21.40
N MET A 379 16.95 2.31 21.67
CA MET A 379 18.21 3.06 21.81
C MET A 379 19.12 2.54 22.94
N GLN A 380 18.57 1.83 23.92
CA GLN A 380 19.32 1.23 25.04
C GLN A 380 19.73 -0.23 24.77
N THR A 381 19.32 -0.81 23.64
CA THR A 381 19.72 -2.19 23.30
C THR A 381 21.23 -2.27 23.00
N PRO A 382 21.87 -3.44 23.19
CA PRO A 382 23.30 -3.62 22.91
C PRO A 382 23.72 -3.31 21.47
N LEU A 383 22.76 -3.23 20.54
CA LEU A 383 23.03 -2.86 19.16
C LEU A 383 23.34 -1.36 19.00
N PHE A 384 22.72 -0.50 19.83
CA PHE A 384 22.74 0.96 19.64
C PHE A 384 23.26 1.75 20.83
N SER A 385 23.38 1.14 22.01
CA SER A 385 23.79 1.85 23.24
C SER A 385 25.24 2.30 23.23
N ASP A 386 26.12 1.61 22.50
CA ASP A 386 27.55 1.91 22.39
C ASP A 386 27.89 2.89 21.25
N VAL A 387 26.91 3.28 20.44
CA VAL A 387 27.10 4.19 19.31
C VAL A 387 27.16 5.64 19.83
N GLN A 388 28.35 6.22 19.82
CA GLN A 388 28.56 7.63 20.17
C GLN A 388 28.21 8.53 18.98
N LEU A 389 27.20 9.37 19.15
CA LEU A 389 26.86 10.42 18.19
C LEU A 389 27.51 11.75 18.62
N GLN A 390 27.89 12.56 17.65
CA GLN A 390 28.27 13.96 17.89
C GLN A 390 27.18 14.64 18.72
N ARG A 391 27.56 15.19 19.88
CA ARG A 391 26.64 15.73 20.88
C ARG A 391 25.98 16.99 20.28
N SER A 392 24.77 16.83 19.73
CA SER A 392 23.89 17.98 19.55
C SER A 392 23.48 18.47 20.94
N GLU A 393 23.50 19.78 21.16
CA GLU A 393 22.87 20.40 22.32
C GLU A 393 21.44 19.84 22.49
N LYS A 394 20.86 19.89 23.70
CA LYS A 394 19.46 19.44 23.94
C LYS A 394 18.50 20.23 23.04
N LEU A 395 18.30 19.74 21.82
CA LEU A 395 17.52 20.40 20.80
C LEU A 395 16.07 19.96 20.98
N GLN A 396 15.23 20.91 21.36
CA GLN A 396 13.79 20.72 21.41
C GLN A 396 13.19 21.31 20.13
N ILE A 397 12.41 20.50 19.41
CA ILE A 397 11.60 21.00 18.31
C ILE A 397 10.51 21.88 18.91
N LYS A 398 10.56 23.18 18.63
CA LYS A 398 9.50 24.12 19.03
C LYS A 398 8.36 24.04 18.02
N VAL A 399 7.26 23.40 18.42
CA VAL A 399 6.04 23.30 17.61
C VAL A 399 5.06 24.41 18.03
N PRO A 400 4.60 25.28 17.12
CA PRO A 400 3.60 26.29 17.43
C PRO A 400 2.31 25.68 17.99
N GLY A 401 1.63 26.37 18.93
CA GLY A 401 0.45 25.84 19.64
C GLY A 401 -0.66 25.35 18.70
N ARG A 402 -1.03 26.16 17.69
CA ARG A 402 -2.03 25.77 16.66
C ARG A 402 -1.63 24.51 15.89
N LEU A 403 -0.33 24.36 15.61
CA LEU A 403 0.18 23.18 14.91
C LEU A 403 0.14 21.95 15.82
N LYS A 404 0.46 22.10 17.10
CA LYS A 404 0.39 21.03 18.09
C LYS A 404 -1.02 20.47 18.24
N GLU A 405 -2.04 21.33 18.27
CA GLU A 405 -3.45 20.93 18.32
C GLU A 405 -3.86 20.19 17.03
N ALA A 406 -3.48 20.71 15.86
CA ALA A 406 -3.76 20.05 14.59
C ALA A 406 -3.10 18.67 14.47
N LEU A 407 -1.85 18.53 14.92
CA LEU A 407 -1.13 17.26 14.96
C LEU A 407 -1.79 16.26 15.90
N LYS A 408 -2.25 16.72 17.08
CA LYS A 408 -2.98 15.88 18.02
C LYS A 408 -4.28 15.34 17.40
N ALA A 409 -5.08 16.21 16.78
CA ALA A 409 -6.32 15.80 16.11
C ALA A 409 -6.06 14.82 14.95
N ALA A 410 -5.01 15.06 14.17
CA ALA A 410 -4.60 14.18 13.07
C ALA A 410 -4.17 12.80 13.56
N LYS A 411 -3.38 12.76 14.64
CA LYS A 411 -2.96 11.52 15.31
C LYS A 411 -4.18 10.72 15.77
N GLU A 412 -5.10 11.34 16.51
CA GLU A 412 -6.32 10.69 17.00
C GLU A 412 -7.19 10.15 15.85
N SER A 413 -7.33 10.92 14.77
CA SER A 413 -8.04 10.50 13.55
C SER A 413 -7.39 9.28 12.89
N LEU A 414 -6.06 9.29 12.74
CA LEU A 414 -5.29 8.21 12.13
C LEU A 414 -5.42 6.92 12.96
N GLU A 415 -5.25 7.00 14.27
CA GLU A 415 -5.33 5.86 15.19
C GLU A 415 -6.75 5.28 15.23
N LYS A 416 -7.78 6.13 15.26
CA LYS A 416 -9.19 5.71 15.17
C LYS A 416 -9.46 4.96 13.87
N ARG A 417 -9.05 5.53 12.73
CA ARG A 417 -9.21 4.90 11.42
C ARG A 417 -8.50 3.54 11.35
N LEU A 418 -7.28 3.46 11.89
CA LEU A 418 -6.52 2.21 11.96
C LEU A 418 -7.25 1.15 12.77
N LEU A 419 -7.83 1.51 13.91
CA LEU A 419 -8.58 0.59 14.75
C LEU A 419 -9.85 0.06 14.04
N GLU A 420 -10.56 0.92 13.32
CA GLU A 420 -11.74 0.55 12.52
C GLU A 420 -11.36 -0.42 11.39
N GLU A 421 -10.29 -0.12 10.65
CA GLU A 421 -9.76 -1.00 9.60
C GLU A 421 -9.32 -2.37 10.15
N GLN A 422 -8.61 -2.39 11.29
CA GLN A 422 -8.21 -3.62 11.97
C GLN A 422 -9.40 -4.47 12.42
N ARG A 423 -10.48 -3.84 12.89
CA ARG A 423 -11.73 -4.52 13.25
C ARG A 423 -12.35 -5.19 12.04
N LEU A 424 -12.48 -4.46 10.92
CA LEU A 424 -13.03 -4.97 9.66
C LEU A 424 -12.21 -6.14 9.11
N LEU A 425 -10.89 -5.99 9.04
CA LEU A 425 -9.98 -7.05 8.57
C LEU A 425 -10.09 -8.31 9.43
N HIS A 426 -10.15 -8.16 10.75
CA HIS A 426 -10.27 -9.31 11.64
C HIS A 426 -11.63 -10.00 11.53
N GLN A 427 -12.72 -9.24 11.42
CA GLN A 427 -14.06 -9.80 11.20
C GLN A 427 -14.10 -10.57 9.89
N HIS A 428 -13.56 -10.00 8.81
CA HIS A 428 -13.46 -10.66 7.51
C HIS A 428 -12.65 -11.97 7.59
N ARG A 429 -11.49 -11.97 8.24
CA ARG A 429 -10.68 -13.21 8.42
C ARG A 429 -11.44 -14.28 9.22
N ARG A 430 -12.17 -13.89 10.26
CA ARG A 430 -13.01 -14.83 11.03
C ARG A 430 -14.11 -15.45 10.16
N LEU A 431 -14.83 -14.62 9.40
CA LEU A 431 -15.88 -15.08 8.50
C LEU A 431 -15.33 -15.99 7.40
N THR A 432 -14.21 -15.62 6.79
CA THR A 432 -13.55 -16.41 5.74
C THR A 432 -13.11 -17.78 6.27
N ARG A 433 -12.52 -17.84 7.47
CA ARG A 433 -12.15 -19.11 8.14
C ARG A 433 -13.36 -19.96 8.48
N ALA A 434 -14.44 -19.33 8.96
CA ALA A 434 -15.69 -20.04 9.24
C ALA A 434 -16.31 -20.61 7.95
N GLN A 435 -16.31 -19.85 6.86
CA GLN A 435 -16.76 -20.29 5.54
C GLN A 435 -15.90 -21.43 5.00
N SER A 436 -14.57 -21.34 5.09
CA SER A 436 -13.69 -22.42 4.63
C SER A 436 -13.87 -23.70 5.44
N HIS A 437 -14.07 -23.59 6.76
CA HIS A 437 -14.36 -24.74 7.62
C HIS A 437 -15.73 -25.36 7.28
N HIS A 438 -16.75 -24.52 7.09
CA HIS A 438 -18.10 -24.95 6.71
C HIS A 438 -18.15 -25.59 5.31
N CYS A 439 -17.33 -25.10 4.37
CA CYS A 439 -17.22 -25.60 3.01
C CYS A 439 -16.19 -26.74 2.86
N SER A 440 -15.55 -27.17 3.96
CA SER A 440 -14.61 -28.31 3.96
C SER A 440 -15.32 -29.61 3.59
N GLU A 441 -14.65 -30.47 2.83
CA GLU A 441 -15.16 -31.78 2.44
C GLU A 441 -15.50 -32.67 3.65
N GLU A 442 -14.76 -32.53 4.75
CA GLU A 442 -15.04 -33.25 6.00
C GLU A 442 -16.38 -32.83 6.62
N GLU A 443 -16.67 -31.53 6.64
CA GLU A 443 -17.90 -30.98 7.19
C GLU A 443 -19.10 -31.28 6.28
N LYS A 444 -18.90 -31.19 4.94
CA LYS A 444 -19.89 -31.66 3.96
C LYS A 444 -20.19 -33.15 4.11
N LYS A 445 -19.18 -33.99 4.34
CA LYS A 445 -19.35 -35.43 4.60
C LYS A 445 -20.09 -35.68 5.91
N LYS A 446 -19.74 -34.99 7.00
CA LYS A 446 -20.44 -35.09 8.29
C LYS A 446 -21.93 -34.74 8.17
N ARG A 447 -22.27 -33.67 7.43
CA ARG A 447 -23.67 -33.29 7.16
C ARG A 447 -24.41 -34.31 6.32
N LYS A 448 -23.77 -34.84 5.27
CA LYS A 448 -24.36 -35.93 4.46
C LYS A 448 -24.66 -37.16 5.32
N ILE A 449 -23.78 -37.50 6.27
CA ILE A 449 -23.99 -38.63 7.20
C ILE A 449 -25.11 -38.32 8.19
N LEU A 450 -25.14 -37.10 8.76
CA LEU A 450 -26.17 -36.69 9.70
C LEU A 450 -27.56 -36.65 9.04
N ALA A 451 -27.66 -36.08 7.84
CA ALA A 451 -28.89 -36.05 7.05
C ALA A 451 -29.37 -37.46 6.68
N ARG A 452 -28.46 -38.38 6.36
CA ARG A 452 -28.78 -39.80 6.17
C ARG A 452 -29.33 -40.43 7.44
N LYS A 453 -28.70 -40.21 8.60
CA LYS A 453 -29.17 -40.74 9.90
C LYS A 453 -30.56 -40.19 10.29
N VAL A 454 -30.84 -38.92 10.02
CA VAL A 454 -32.17 -38.33 10.25
C VAL A 454 -33.21 -38.97 9.31
N SER A 455 -32.89 -39.16 8.02
CA SER A 455 -33.79 -39.83 7.07
C SER A 455 -34.06 -41.31 7.40
N THR A 456 -33.12 -42.01 8.04
CA THR A 456 -33.33 -43.40 8.50
C THR A 456 -34.21 -43.45 9.75
N HIS A 457 -34.18 -42.41 10.58
CA HIS A 457 -34.97 -42.34 11.80
C HIS A 457 -36.44 -41.93 11.54
N GLU A 458 -36.71 -41.24 10.43
CA GLU A 458 -38.07 -40.88 9.99
C GLU A 458 -38.80 -42.00 9.23
N GLN A 459 -38.11 -43.07 8.81
CA GLN A 459 -38.76 -44.24 8.18
C GLN A 459 -39.33 -45.27 9.18
N GLY A 460 -39.23 -45.02 10.49
CA GLY A 460 -39.54 -46.00 11.54
C GLY A 460 -40.84 -45.82 12.32
N PHE A 461 -41.67 -44.80 12.07
CA PHE A 461 -42.91 -44.59 12.84
C PHE A 461 -44.09 -44.23 11.95
N PHE A 462 -44.78 -45.25 11.45
CA PHE A 462 -46.19 -45.16 11.04
C PHE A 462 -47.06 -45.70 12.19
N VAL A 463 -47.77 -44.81 12.88
CA VAL A 463 -48.91 -45.15 13.74
C VAL A 463 -50.04 -44.17 13.38
N PRO A 464 -51.25 -44.63 13.00
CA PRO A 464 -52.33 -43.72 12.65
C PRO A 464 -53.20 -43.36 13.87
N SER A 465 -53.80 -42.18 13.75
CA SER A 465 -55.07 -41.71 14.36
C SER A 465 -55.03 -40.69 15.53
N SER A 466 -55.70 -39.56 15.22
CA SER A 466 -56.70 -38.82 16.02
C SER A 466 -56.26 -37.88 17.14
N GLY A 467 -56.60 -36.59 16.98
CA GLY A 467 -56.86 -35.69 18.11
C GLY A 467 -56.22 -34.30 18.01
N SER A 468 -57.09 -33.31 17.77
CA SER A 468 -56.98 -31.85 17.93
C SER A 468 -55.81 -31.24 18.73
N GLY A 469 -55.32 -30.09 18.27
CA GLY A 469 -54.66 -29.10 19.13
C GLY A 469 -53.58 -28.26 18.44
N ALA A 470 -53.81 -26.96 18.36
CA ALA A 470 -52.98 -25.97 17.69
C ALA A 470 -51.56 -25.81 18.26
N SER A 471 -50.58 -25.56 17.37
CA SER A 471 -49.60 -24.44 17.40
C SER A 471 -48.37 -24.75 16.53
N SER A 472 -48.04 -23.81 15.65
CA SER A 472 -47.01 -23.92 14.60
C SER A 472 -45.57 -23.82 15.14
N PRO A 473 -44.58 -24.54 14.56
CA PRO A 473 -43.16 -24.28 14.80
C PRO A 473 -42.58 -23.23 13.80
N PRO A 474 -41.53 -22.49 14.19
CA PRO A 474 -41.02 -21.35 13.42
C PRO A 474 -40.26 -21.78 12.16
N THR A 475 -40.51 -21.05 11.07
CA THR A 475 -39.92 -21.19 9.74
C THR A 475 -38.43 -20.80 9.71
N CYS A 476 -37.61 -21.62 9.04
CA CYS A 476 -36.25 -21.27 8.63
C CYS A 476 -36.25 -20.08 7.65
N PRO A 477 -35.23 -19.20 7.68
CA PRO A 477 -35.12 -18.12 6.71
C PRO A 477 -34.58 -18.65 5.37
N SER A 478 -35.43 -18.59 4.34
CA SER A 478 -35.07 -18.79 2.94
C SER A 478 -34.08 -17.71 2.47
N SER A 479 -33.12 -18.13 1.64
CA SER A 479 -32.16 -17.27 0.97
C SER A 479 -32.88 -16.29 0.02
N PRO A 480 -32.53 -14.99 -0.02
CA PRO A 480 -33.14 -14.08 -0.97
C PRO A 480 -32.53 -14.29 -2.36
N THR A 481 -33.38 -14.68 -3.31
CA THR A 481 -33.15 -14.55 -4.75
C THR A 481 -33.04 -13.06 -5.10
N PRO A 482 -32.04 -12.61 -5.87
CA PRO A 482 -31.97 -11.20 -6.27
C PRO A 482 -33.07 -10.86 -7.30
N PRO A 483 -33.66 -9.65 -7.25
CA PRO A 483 -34.69 -9.23 -8.18
C PRO A 483 -34.09 -8.95 -9.57
N SER A 484 -34.83 -9.35 -10.60
CA SER A 484 -34.59 -9.00 -11.99
C SER A 484 -34.90 -7.51 -12.21
N THR A 485 -33.88 -6.65 -12.16
CA THR A 485 -34.02 -5.27 -12.61
C THR A 485 -33.49 -5.17 -14.04
N THR A 486 -34.43 -5.07 -14.98
CA THR A 486 -34.21 -4.57 -16.33
C THR A 486 -33.67 -3.14 -16.25
N GLY A 487 -32.35 -3.01 -16.12
CA GLY A 487 -31.61 -1.78 -16.35
C GLY A 487 -31.10 -1.76 -17.78
N THR A 488 -31.53 -0.77 -18.54
CA THR A 488 -31.22 -0.52 -19.94
C THR A 488 -29.74 -0.77 -20.25
N SER A 489 -29.46 -1.90 -20.90
CA SER A 489 -28.14 -2.18 -21.48
C SER A 489 -27.94 -1.21 -22.64
N VAL A 490 -27.12 -0.18 -22.43
CA VAL A 490 -26.57 0.58 -23.55
C VAL A 490 -25.60 -0.36 -24.27
N ARG A 491 -26.11 -1.05 -25.29
CA ARG A 491 -25.31 -1.74 -26.30
C ARG A 491 -24.58 -0.68 -27.11
N LEU A 492 -23.30 -0.49 -26.81
CA LEU A 492 -22.36 0.14 -27.73
C LEU A 492 -21.42 -0.95 -28.24
N SER A 493 -21.76 -1.44 -29.44
CA SER A 493 -20.89 -2.24 -30.28
C SER A 493 -19.79 -1.32 -30.81
N LEU A 494 -18.54 -1.53 -30.40
CA LEU A 494 -17.39 -0.98 -31.12
C LEU A 494 -16.36 -2.09 -31.31
N GLN A 495 -16.31 -2.60 -32.54
CA GLN A 495 -15.19 -3.34 -33.08
C GLN A 495 -14.02 -2.37 -33.29
N LEU A 496 -12.81 -2.74 -32.85
CA LEU A 496 -11.60 -2.44 -33.62
C LEU A 496 -10.45 -3.38 -33.25
N LEU A 497 -9.92 -3.99 -34.29
CA LEU A 497 -8.71 -4.80 -34.32
C LEU A 497 -7.49 -3.99 -33.87
N CYS A 498 -6.57 -4.63 -33.15
CA CYS A 498 -5.16 -4.23 -33.18
C CYS A 498 -4.35 -5.32 -33.90
N ARG A 499 -3.98 -5.02 -35.15
CA ARG A 499 -2.73 -5.48 -35.76
C ARG A 499 -1.58 -4.98 -34.88
N ALA A 500 -0.61 -5.84 -34.55
CA ALA A 500 0.71 -5.39 -34.11
C ALA A 500 1.59 -5.22 -35.38
N PRO A 501 2.47 -4.20 -35.46
CA PRO A 501 3.54 -4.21 -36.45
C PRO A 501 4.56 -5.28 -36.07
N LEU A 502 5.18 -5.86 -37.10
CA LEU A 502 6.30 -6.79 -37.02
C LEU A 502 7.49 -6.22 -36.24
#